data_AF-A0A2G8K667-F1
#
_entry.id   AF-A0A2G8K667-F1
#
_cell.length_a   1.000
_cell.length_b   1.000
_cell.length_c   1.000
_cell.angle_alpha   90.00
_cell.angle_beta   90.00
_cell.angle_gamma   90.00
#
_symmetry.space_group_name_H-M   'P 1'
#
loop_
_entity.id
_entity.type
_entity.pdbx_description
1 polymer ?
#
loop_
_entity_poly.entity_id
_entity_poly.type
_entity_poly.pdbx_seq_one_letter_code
_entity_poly.pdbx_strand_id
1 'polypeptide(L)'
;MKVSKYGTRLSLDRLSLSSPIELYNAKTVEKILCGDPGARAASRNLSSRINKYDHDSLKQQEIIYNQDFAIQQLERKIARLQGERSTEEMDALNAKIKALTGALDERNNTHSLLSTQLKRLQDDIRRVKRELEKGGAETDDLTSKIEELNLHNDSSQRELKRIVQAKQDMMVDDNILKLEIKRLRDILNSKADDVFSLEKRRLQLETAMKERHHEIGIHKDMLKAQLKTAEEERATVSTELHERISKIDKLRKRYEILMVSMAPPEGEADEEVSQAYYVIKAAQEKEQLQRKGDELDARIRKAEKEIKALENTLRLMNGRNEQYRKSFNRVTETSEEYEEKQRLDEQLRAAMDKYKYKRRQIRELQDDLQTMSNTMENLTRDERAYEEMVEEKQNKTKQLSKELDEQKAKVERASKLVVKYARDVRSAKKSKGETHEEKDFDLREMRDFNKQVMKQVGGVIHENADLAPTAHMLFSQASLPVPPPPSATGMRTSRSGSSISARSILSPKTPSSGRSAASSRAGSTTAAIKTVDLSGLSGSRSGSPKEVRSPTGSASRMSTGRRDSRPASAASSKSSARSMKY
;
A
#
# COMPACT_ATOMS: atom_id res chain seq x y z
N MET A 1 34.60 -6.20 -126.24
CA MET A 1 34.96 -4.97 -126.99
C MET A 1 36.29 -4.45 -126.43
N LYS A 2 37.23 -3.89 -127.18
CA LYS A 2 37.32 -3.64 -128.65
C LYS A 2 38.16 -4.71 -129.36
N VAL A 3 38.37 -4.59 -130.68
CA VAL A 3 38.97 -5.62 -131.56
C VAL A 3 39.87 -4.98 -132.63
N SER A 4 41.07 -5.53 -132.87
CA SER A 4 41.70 -5.70 -134.20
C SER A 4 42.92 -6.63 -134.01
N LYS A 5 42.94 -7.88 -134.52
CA LYS A 5 43.11 -8.26 -135.94
C LYS A 5 44.33 -7.61 -136.60
N TYR A 6 45.42 -8.37 -136.65
CA TYR A 6 46.36 -8.40 -137.77
C TYR A 6 46.41 -9.83 -138.29
N GLY A 7 46.19 -10.01 -139.59
CA GLY A 7 46.18 -11.31 -140.25
C GLY A 7 46.56 -11.14 -141.72
N THR A 8 47.86 -11.26 -142.01
CA THR A 8 48.43 -11.09 -143.34
C THR A 8 48.03 -12.27 -144.24
N ARG A 9 47.11 -12.01 -145.17
CA ARG A 9 46.64 -13.01 -146.13
C ARG A 9 47.49 -12.96 -147.39
N LEU A 10 48.53 -13.79 -147.46
CA LEU A 10 49.32 -14.00 -148.69
C LEU A 10 48.47 -14.72 -149.75
N SER A 11 48.00 -13.98 -150.74
CA SER A 11 47.45 -14.54 -151.98
C SER A 11 48.59 -14.69 -153.01
N LEU A 12 49.07 -15.91 -153.18
CA LEU A 12 49.85 -16.30 -154.36
C LEU A 12 48.95 -16.27 -155.58
N ASP A 13 49.23 -15.39 -156.54
CA ASP A 13 48.98 -15.67 -157.97
C ASP A 13 49.64 -14.66 -158.92
N ARG A 14 50.80 -15.05 -159.49
CA ARG A 14 51.09 -15.03 -160.94
C ARG A 14 52.53 -15.45 -161.24
N LEU A 15 52.67 -16.48 -162.08
CA LEU A 15 53.92 -16.92 -162.68
C LEU A 15 54.16 -16.24 -164.04
N SER A 16 55.44 -16.21 -164.45
CA SER A 16 55.98 -15.77 -165.76
C SER A 16 55.65 -14.34 -166.22
N LEU A 17 56.59 -13.56 -166.74
CA LEU A 17 57.64 -13.93 -167.70
C LEU A 17 59.03 -13.40 -167.32
N SER A 18 60.02 -14.30 -167.29
CA SER A 18 61.45 -14.02 -167.45
C SER A 18 62.00 -14.89 -168.58
N SER A 19 63.15 -14.52 -169.12
CA SER A 19 63.77 -15.06 -170.35
C SER A 19 63.93 -16.59 -170.36
N PRO A 20 63.76 -17.29 -171.51
CA PRO A 20 63.85 -18.76 -171.60
C PRO A 20 65.22 -19.39 -171.27
N ILE A 21 66.22 -18.58 -170.90
CA ILE A 21 67.56 -19.04 -170.48
C ILE A 21 67.53 -19.67 -169.07
N GLU A 22 66.78 -19.08 -168.14
CA GLU A 22 66.73 -19.55 -166.74
C GLU A 22 66.00 -20.90 -166.62
N LEU A 23 64.95 -21.10 -167.42
CA LEU A 23 64.10 -22.30 -167.42
C LEU A 23 64.84 -23.53 -167.99
N TYR A 24 65.85 -23.35 -168.84
CA TYR A 24 66.72 -24.44 -169.30
C TYR A 24 67.61 -24.96 -168.18
N ASN A 25 68.27 -24.04 -167.45
CA ASN A 25 69.15 -24.38 -166.33
C ASN A 25 68.39 -24.97 -165.13
N ALA A 26 67.18 -24.49 -164.86
CA ALA A 26 66.32 -25.10 -163.83
C ALA A 26 65.97 -26.56 -164.18
N LYS A 27 65.61 -26.85 -165.44
CA LYS A 27 65.25 -28.21 -165.87
C LYS A 27 66.41 -29.18 -165.94
N THR A 28 67.64 -28.74 -166.23
CA THR A 28 68.81 -29.62 -166.16
C THR A 28 69.16 -29.99 -164.72
N VAL A 29 69.08 -29.05 -163.78
CA VAL A 29 69.31 -29.31 -162.35
C VAL A 29 68.22 -30.21 -161.75
N GLU A 30 66.94 -29.95 -162.02
CA GLU A 30 65.82 -30.78 -161.52
C GLU A 30 65.90 -32.22 -162.05
N LYS A 31 66.26 -32.41 -163.32
CA LYS A 31 66.39 -33.73 -163.94
C LYS A 31 67.56 -34.55 -163.37
N ILE A 32 68.60 -33.89 -162.85
CA ILE A 32 69.72 -34.56 -162.18
C ILE A 32 69.34 -34.94 -160.73
N LEU A 33 68.63 -34.08 -160.00
CA LEU A 33 68.23 -34.35 -158.61
C LEU A 33 67.06 -35.34 -158.46
N CYS A 34 66.19 -35.47 -159.46
CA CYS A 34 65.02 -36.37 -159.38
C CYS A 34 65.35 -37.86 -159.64
N GLY A 35 66.58 -38.17 -160.10
CA GLY A 35 67.03 -39.52 -160.45
C GLY A 35 67.63 -40.35 -159.31
N ASP A 36 68.03 -39.72 -158.20
CA ASP A 36 68.78 -40.38 -157.12
C ASP A 36 67.85 -41.13 -156.13
N PRO A 37 68.00 -42.46 -155.94
CA PRO A 37 67.14 -43.25 -155.05
C PRO A 37 67.11 -42.77 -153.58
N GLY A 38 68.18 -42.17 -153.07
CA GLY A 38 68.30 -41.78 -151.66
C GLY A 38 67.27 -40.72 -151.24
N ALA A 39 67.02 -39.72 -152.09
CA ALA A 39 66.17 -38.58 -151.77
C ALA A 39 64.70 -38.97 -151.51
N ARG A 40 64.16 -39.93 -152.27
CA ARG A 40 62.76 -40.39 -152.13
C ARG A 40 62.54 -41.20 -150.85
N ALA A 41 63.57 -41.92 -150.38
CA ALA A 41 63.52 -42.64 -149.10
C ALA A 41 63.52 -41.67 -147.91
N ALA A 42 64.38 -40.64 -147.94
CA ALA A 42 64.44 -39.61 -146.91
C ALA A 42 63.10 -38.84 -146.79
N SER A 43 62.52 -38.44 -147.92
CA SER A 43 61.22 -37.75 -147.96
C SER A 43 60.10 -38.58 -147.28
N ARG A 44 59.95 -39.87 -147.61
CA ARG A 44 58.97 -40.75 -146.95
C ARG A 44 59.24 -40.94 -145.46
N ASN A 45 60.50 -41.02 -145.03
CA ASN A 45 60.85 -41.11 -143.62
C ASN A 45 60.43 -39.85 -142.85
N LEU A 46 60.69 -38.66 -143.42
CA LEU A 46 60.28 -37.38 -142.86
C LEU A 46 58.75 -37.24 -142.79
N SER A 47 58.01 -37.61 -143.84
CA SER A 47 56.53 -37.64 -143.79
C SER A 47 56.01 -38.59 -142.71
N SER A 48 56.65 -39.76 -142.51
CA SER A 48 56.26 -40.68 -141.43
C SER A 48 56.54 -40.13 -140.02
N ARG A 49 57.54 -39.25 -139.88
CA ARG A 49 57.82 -38.52 -138.63
C ARG A 49 56.83 -37.38 -138.41
N ILE A 50 56.50 -36.61 -139.45
CA ILE A 50 55.47 -35.56 -139.38
C ILE A 50 54.14 -36.16 -138.91
N ASN A 51 53.63 -37.20 -139.58
CA ASN A 51 52.38 -37.86 -139.18
C ASN A 51 52.42 -38.44 -137.74
N LYS A 52 53.60 -38.83 -137.23
CA LYS A 52 53.75 -39.23 -135.82
C LYS A 52 53.68 -38.03 -134.88
N TYR A 53 54.41 -36.95 -135.17
CA TYR A 53 54.37 -35.73 -134.38
C TYR A 53 52.98 -35.06 -134.39
N ASP A 54 52.24 -35.12 -135.50
CA ASP A 54 50.85 -34.64 -135.56
C ASP A 54 49.93 -35.49 -134.69
N HIS A 55 50.05 -36.82 -134.76
CA HIS A 55 49.27 -37.74 -133.93
C HIS A 55 49.61 -37.65 -132.43
N ASP A 56 50.88 -37.43 -132.09
CA ASP A 56 51.32 -37.22 -130.71
C ASP A 56 50.98 -35.79 -130.23
N SER A 57 50.90 -34.79 -131.12
CA SER A 57 50.36 -33.46 -130.82
C SER A 57 48.86 -33.50 -130.51
N LEU A 58 48.08 -34.28 -131.26
CA LEU A 58 46.66 -34.52 -130.96
C LEU A 58 46.47 -35.19 -129.59
N LYS A 59 47.30 -36.18 -129.24
CA LYS A 59 47.31 -36.76 -127.88
C LYS A 59 47.71 -35.73 -126.82
N GLN A 60 48.68 -34.86 -127.10
CA GLN A 60 49.04 -33.79 -126.17
C GLN A 60 47.88 -32.80 -125.98
N GLN A 61 47.13 -32.45 -127.03
CA GLN A 61 45.92 -31.63 -126.90
C GLN A 61 44.82 -32.33 -126.08
N GLU A 62 44.62 -33.64 -126.27
CA GLU A 62 43.68 -34.44 -125.46
C GLU A 62 44.13 -34.53 -123.98
N ILE A 63 45.42 -34.73 -123.72
CA ILE A 63 46.00 -34.74 -122.36
C ILE A 63 45.86 -33.36 -121.71
N ILE A 64 46.15 -32.27 -122.43
CA ILE A 64 45.97 -30.90 -121.95
C ILE A 64 44.50 -30.63 -121.63
N TYR A 65 43.56 -30.97 -122.51
CA TYR A 65 42.13 -30.77 -122.26
C TYR A 65 41.63 -31.55 -121.03
N ASN A 66 42.09 -32.80 -120.86
CA ASN A 66 41.77 -33.60 -119.67
C ASN A 66 42.42 -33.04 -118.39
N GLN A 67 43.63 -32.47 -118.49
CA GLN A 67 44.29 -31.78 -117.38
C GLN A 67 43.60 -30.46 -117.02
N ASP A 68 43.22 -29.63 -118.00
CA ASP A 68 42.44 -28.40 -117.80
C ASP A 68 41.08 -28.71 -117.17
N PHE A 69 40.40 -29.78 -117.59
CA PHE A 69 39.15 -30.22 -116.97
C PHE A 69 39.35 -30.69 -115.52
N ALA A 70 40.45 -31.38 -115.22
CA ALA A 70 40.82 -31.76 -113.86
C ALA A 70 41.19 -30.54 -112.99
N ILE A 71 41.94 -29.57 -113.55
CA ILE A 71 42.28 -28.29 -112.91
C ILE A 71 41.00 -27.53 -112.57
N GLN A 72 40.08 -27.32 -113.52
CA GLN A 72 38.80 -26.67 -113.25
C GLN A 72 37.96 -27.39 -112.19
N GLN A 73 38.04 -28.72 -112.08
CA GLN A 73 37.38 -29.45 -110.99
C GLN A 73 38.07 -29.22 -109.64
N LEU A 74 39.40 -29.18 -109.61
CA LEU A 74 40.18 -28.87 -108.40
C LEU A 74 39.98 -27.41 -107.97
N GLU A 75 39.97 -26.44 -108.88
CA GLU A 75 39.64 -25.03 -108.62
C GLU A 75 38.24 -24.89 -108.02
N ARG A 76 37.21 -25.51 -108.63
CA ARG A 76 35.83 -25.54 -108.08
C ARG A 76 35.69 -26.34 -106.78
N LYS A 77 36.73 -27.05 -106.33
CA LYS A 77 36.81 -27.70 -105.02
C LYS A 77 37.60 -26.85 -104.02
N ILE A 78 38.67 -26.20 -104.46
CA ILE A 78 39.50 -25.27 -103.70
C ILE A 78 38.69 -24.03 -103.32
N ALA A 79 37.97 -23.41 -104.27
CA ALA A 79 37.06 -22.29 -104.00
C ALA A 79 36.05 -22.62 -102.88
N ARG A 80 35.38 -23.79 -102.99
CA ARG A 80 34.45 -24.29 -101.97
C ARG A 80 35.09 -24.62 -100.62
N LEU A 81 36.39 -24.95 -100.59
CA LEU A 81 37.16 -25.17 -99.36
C LEU A 81 37.74 -23.85 -98.77
N GLN A 82 37.95 -22.83 -99.61
CA GLN A 82 38.37 -21.48 -99.23
C GLN A 82 37.19 -20.61 -98.74
N GLY A 83 35.95 -21.10 -98.88
CA GLY A 83 34.74 -20.46 -98.36
C GLY A 83 33.78 -19.93 -99.42
N GLU A 84 34.15 -19.98 -100.70
CA GLU A 84 33.29 -19.56 -101.81
C GLU A 84 32.18 -20.60 -102.06
N ARG A 85 31.02 -20.37 -101.43
CA ARG A 85 29.76 -21.05 -101.75
C ARG A 85 29.08 -20.36 -102.94
N SER A 86 28.08 -21.01 -103.52
CA SER A 86 27.13 -20.33 -104.41
C SER A 86 26.53 -19.12 -103.69
N THR A 87 26.28 -18.02 -104.41
CA THR A 87 25.68 -16.80 -103.84
C THR A 87 24.34 -17.12 -103.17
N GLU A 88 23.53 -17.99 -103.79
CA GLU A 88 22.24 -18.46 -103.24
C GLU A 88 22.39 -19.22 -101.92
N GLU A 89 23.42 -20.08 -101.77
CA GLU A 89 23.71 -20.75 -100.49
C GLU A 89 24.17 -19.74 -99.42
N MET A 90 25.01 -18.78 -99.82
CA MET A 90 25.52 -17.75 -98.92
C MET A 90 24.39 -16.82 -98.45
N ASP A 91 23.49 -16.41 -99.34
CA ASP A 91 22.34 -15.58 -99.02
C ASP A 91 21.28 -16.34 -98.20
N ALA A 92 21.04 -17.63 -98.47
CA ALA A 92 20.17 -18.47 -97.65
C ALA A 92 20.74 -18.67 -96.23
N LEU A 93 22.05 -18.86 -96.09
CA LEU A 93 22.71 -18.94 -94.78
C LEU A 93 22.71 -17.57 -94.07
N ASN A 94 22.98 -16.47 -94.76
CA ASN A 94 22.89 -15.11 -94.22
C ASN A 94 21.47 -14.76 -93.78
N ALA A 95 20.44 -15.17 -94.54
CA ALA A 95 19.03 -15.00 -94.16
C ALA A 95 18.69 -15.83 -92.91
N LYS A 96 19.19 -17.06 -92.82
CA LYS A 96 19.01 -17.92 -91.63
C LYS A 96 19.74 -17.38 -90.41
N ILE A 97 20.95 -16.82 -90.58
CA ILE A 97 21.68 -16.11 -89.52
C ILE A 97 20.88 -14.90 -89.06
N LYS A 98 20.42 -14.03 -89.97
CA LYS A 98 19.59 -12.85 -89.64
C LYS A 98 18.29 -13.23 -88.90
N ALA A 99 17.63 -14.31 -89.30
CA ALA A 99 16.43 -14.81 -88.62
C ALA A 99 16.74 -15.34 -87.21
N LEU A 100 17.86 -16.06 -87.04
CA LEU A 100 18.29 -16.58 -85.74
C LEU A 100 18.80 -15.46 -84.81
N THR A 101 19.48 -14.43 -85.32
CA THR A 101 19.87 -13.26 -84.51
C THR A 101 18.65 -12.42 -84.13
N GLY A 102 17.71 -12.19 -85.05
CA GLY A 102 16.45 -11.50 -84.73
C GLY A 102 15.66 -12.22 -83.64
N ALA A 103 15.51 -13.56 -83.76
CA ALA A 103 14.87 -14.37 -82.73
C ALA A 103 15.66 -14.37 -81.40
N LEU A 104 17.00 -14.34 -81.43
CA LEU A 104 17.82 -14.22 -80.22
C LEU A 104 17.63 -12.85 -79.55
N ASP A 105 17.57 -11.77 -80.32
CA ASP A 105 17.36 -10.41 -79.82
C ASP A 105 15.95 -10.23 -79.26
N GLU A 106 14.92 -10.78 -79.90
CA GLU A 106 13.56 -10.87 -79.33
C GLU A 106 13.53 -11.62 -77.98
N ARG A 107 14.29 -12.71 -77.85
CA ARG A 107 14.39 -13.48 -76.61
C ARG A 107 15.22 -12.77 -75.54
N ASN A 108 16.27 -12.04 -75.92
CA ASN A 108 17.01 -11.16 -75.02
C ASN A 108 16.14 -10.00 -74.53
N ASN A 109 15.35 -9.38 -75.41
CA ASN A 109 14.42 -8.30 -75.07
C ASN A 109 13.31 -8.77 -74.12
N THR A 110 12.69 -9.92 -74.39
CA THR A 110 11.66 -10.50 -73.50
C THR A 110 12.26 -10.99 -72.17
N HIS A 111 13.46 -11.58 -72.17
CA HIS A 111 14.18 -11.91 -70.93
C HIS A 111 14.53 -10.66 -70.11
N SER A 112 14.99 -9.58 -70.76
CA SER A 112 15.29 -8.29 -70.12
C SER A 112 14.03 -7.69 -69.48
N LEU A 113 12.91 -7.67 -70.21
CA LEU A 113 11.61 -7.21 -69.70
C LEU A 113 11.18 -8.02 -68.46
N LEU A 114 11.18 -9.36 -68.57
CA LEU A 114 10.83 -10.25 -67.45
C LEU A 114 11.78 -10.07 -66.26
N SER A 115 13.08 -9.87 -66.49
CA SER A 115 14.07 -9.57 -65.44
C SER A 115 13.77 -8.23 -64.73
N THR A 116 13.34 -7.19 -65.45
CA THR A 116 12.91 -5.94 -64.80
C THR A 116 11.58 -6.08 -64.04
N GLN A 117 10.64 -6.90 -64.54
CA GLN A 117 9.38 -7.18 -63.85
C GLN A 117 9.60 -8.00 -62.57
N LEU A 118 10.45 -9.04 -62.62
CA LEU A 118 10.85 -9.82 -61.45
C LEU A 118 11.54 -8.98 -60.38
N LYS A 119 12.39 -8.03 -60.77
CA LYS A 119 13.02 -7.08 -59.83
C LYS A 119 11.99 -6.18 -59.16
N ARG A 120 11.05 -5.60 -59.92
CA ARG A 120 9.93 -4.81 -59.36
C ARG A 120 9.12 -5.64 -58.35
N LEU A 121 8.68 -6.84 -58.74
CA LEU A 121 7.93 -7.73 -57.85
C LEU A 121 8.73 -8.15 -56.60
N GLN A 122 10.05 -8.33 -56.70
CA GLN A 122 10.90 -8.57 -55.52
C GLN A 122 10.94 -7.35 -54.58
N ASP A 123 11.00 -6.13 -55.11
CA ASP A 123 10.98 -4.91 -54.30
C ASP A 123 9.58 -4.59 -53.74
N ASP A 124 8.51 -4.91 -54.46
CA ASP A 124 7.14 -4.87 -53.94
C ASP A 124 6.94 -5.90 -52.81
N ILE A 125 7.42 -7.14 -52.96
CA ILE A 125 7.42 -8.15 -51.88
C ILE A 125 8.23 -7.66 -50.67
N ARG A 126 9.40 -7.04 -50.88
CA ARG A 126 10.20 -6.44 -49.79
C ARG A 126 9.46 -5.29 -49.11
N ARG A 127 8.70 -4.48 -49.85
CA ARG A 127 7.89 -3.38 -49.30
C ARG A 127 6.73 -3.93 -48.47
N VAL A 128 5.93 -4.85 -49.03
CA VAL A 128 4.78 -5.46 -48.36
C VAL A 128 5.21 -6.23 -47.11
N LYS A 129 6.38 -6.89 -47.12
CA LYS A 129 6.94 -7.51 -45.90
C LYS A 129 7.23 -6.49 -44.80
N ARG A 130 7.86 -5.35 -45.11
CA ARG A 130 8.07 -4.27 -44.11
C ARG A 130 6.77 -3.63 -43.62
N GLU A 131 5.75 -3.58 -44.46
CA GLU A 131 4.42 -3.08 -44.08
C GLU A 131 3.70 -4.08 -43.16
N LEU A 132 3.85 -5.39 -43.41
CA LEU A 132 3.37 -6.47 -42.53
C LEU A 132 4.13 -6.52 -41.19
N GLU A 133 5.47 -6.37 -41.22
CA GLU A 133 6.32 -6.32 -40.02
C GLU A 133 5.95 -5.13 -39.12
N LYS A 134 5.64 -3.97 -39.71
CA LYS A 134 5.11 -2.80 -38.97
C LYS A 134 3.71 -3.05 -38.42
N GLY A 135 2.79 -3.58 -39.23
CA GLY A 135 1.44 -3.91 -38.78
C GLY A 135 1.45 -4.92 -37.63
N GLY A 136 2.37 -5.89 -37.65
CA GLY A 136 2.63 -6.81 -36.55
C GLY A 136 3.05 -6.10 -35.26
N ALA A 137 4.07 -5.24 -35.33
CA ALA A 137 4.51 -4.45 -34.18
C ALA A 137 3.38 -3.53 -33.65
N GLU A 138 2.61 -2.88 -34.53
CA GLU A 138 1.45 -2.07 -34.15
C GLU A 138 0.35 -2.93 -33.47
N THR A 139 0.14 -4.18 -33.89
CA THR A 139 -0.78 -5.11 -33.19
C THR A 139 -0.23 -5.61 -31.86
N ASP A 140 1.08 -5.81 -31.72
CA ASP A 140 1.72 -6.23 -30.46
C ASP A 140 1.68 -5.10 -29.41
N ASP A 141 1.96 -3.85 -29.83
CA ASP A 141 1.81 -2.63 -29.02
C ASP A 141 0.36 -2.44 -28.55
N LEU A 142 -0.61 -2.58 -29.47
CA LEU A 142 -2.04 -2.48 -29.13
C LEU A 142 -2.52 -3.61 -28.23
N THR A 143 -2.03 -4.84 -28.41
CA THR A 143 -2.36 -5.99 -27.55
C THR A 143 -1.81 -5.76 -26.14
N SER A 144 -0.55 -5.36 -26.03
CA SER A 144 0.07 -4.96 -24.75
C SER A 144 -0.74 -3.85 -24.07
N LYS A 145 -1.26 -2.88 -24.83
CA LYS A 145 -2.08 -1.80 -24.28
C LYS A 145 -3.47 -2.26 -23.82
N ILE A 146 -4.06 -3.24 -24.49
CA ILE A 146 -5.31 -3.88 -24.05
C ILE A 146 -5.09 -4.65 -22.74
N GLU A 147 -3.96 -5.36 -22.59
CA GLU A 147 -3.61 -6.05 -21.35
C GLU A 147 -3.40 -5.09 -20.16
N GLU A 148 -2.70 -3.96 -20.36
CA GLU A 148 -2.60 -2.90 -19.34
C GLU A 148 -3.98 -2.37 -18.90
N LEU A 149 -4.88 -2.11 -19.85
CA LEU A 149 -6.21 -1.59 -19.58
C LEU A 149 -7.10 -2.62 -18.88
N ASN A 150 -6.98 -3.90 -19.23
CA ASN A 150 -7.65 -5.00 -18.54
C ASN A 150 -7.15 -5.14 -17.09
N LEU A 151 -5.84 -5.09 -16.85
CA LEU A 151 -5.26 -5.12 -15.51
C LEU A 151 -5.71 -3.91 -14.67
N HIS A 152 -5.83 -2.73 -15.28
CA HIS A 152 -6.36 -1.53 -14.62
C HIS A 152 -7.85 -1.67 -14.29
N ASN A 153 -8.66 -2.22 -15.21
CA ASN A 153 -10.08 -2.53 -14.96
C ASN A 153 -10.24 -3.55 -13.82
N ASP A 154 -9.46 -4.62 -13.80
CA ASP A 154 -9.50 -5.63 -12.73
C ASP A 154 -9.01 -5.10 -11.39
N SER A 155 -8.08 -4.15 -11.38
CA SER A 155 -7.71 -3.39 -10.17
C SER A 155 -8.88 -2.55 -9.68
N SER A 156 -9.46 -1.72 -10.55
CA SER A 156 -10.58 -0.84 -10.23
C SER A 156 -11.85 -1.60 -9.82
N GLN A 157 -12.12 -2.77 -10.39
CA GLN A 157 -13.21 -3.66 -9.96
C GLN A 157 -12.98 -4.27 -8.57
N ARG A 158 -11.72 -4.63 -8.23
CA ARG A 158 -11.38 -5.11 -6.88
C ARG A 158 -11.49 -3.99 -5.85
N GLU A 159 -11.11 -2.76 -6.22
CA GLU A 159 -11.29 -1.58 -5.38
C GLU A 159 -12.78 -1.28 -5.13
N LEU A 160 -13.59 -1.23 -6.19
CA LEU A 160 -15.03 -1.05 -6.11
C LEU A 160 -15.70 -2.10 -5.21
N LYS A 161 -15.30 -3.38 -5.32
CA LYS A 161 -15.81 -4.46 -4.45
C LYS A 161 -15.45 -4.21 -2.98
N ARG A 162 -14.22 -3.79 -2.67
CA ARG A 162 -13.80 -3.45 -1.30
C ARG A 162 -14.54 -2.22 -0.74
N ILE A 163 -14.75 -1.18 -1.56
CA ILE A 163 -15.55 0.00 -1.18
C ILE A 163 -17.02 -0.38 -0.92
N VAL A 164 -17.60 -1.26 -1.74
CA VAL A 164 -18.99 -1.76 -1.53
C VAL A 164 -19.11 -2.58 -0.24
N GLN A 165 -18.12 -3.42 0.09
CA GLN A 165 -18.08 -4.16 1.35
C GLN A 165 -17.96 -3.20 2.55
N ALA A 166 -16.98 -2.30 2.56
CA ALA A 166 -16.83 -1.31 3.63
C ALA A 166 -18.08 -0.44 3.83
N LYS A 167 -18.79 -0.09 2.75
CA LYS A 167 -20.10 0.58 2.83
C LYS A 167 -21.17 -0.30 3.51
N GLN A 168 -21.22 -1.60 3.20
CA GLN A 168 -22.16 -2.52 3.81
C GLN A 168 -21.89 -2.68 5.31
N ASP A 169 -20.61 -2.80 5.70
CA ASP A 169 -20.19 -2.86 7.11
C ASP A 169 -20.58 -1.58 7.86
N MET A 170 -20.26 -0.40 7.31
CA MET A 170 -20.69 0.89 7.88
C MET A 170 -22.21 1.04 7.97
N MET A 171 -22.98 0.43 7.05
CA MET A 171 -24.44 0.42 7.13
C MET A 171 -24.96 -0.53 8.22
N VAL A 172 -24.23 -1.58 8.58
CA VAL A 172 -24.56 -2.43 9.75
C VAL A 172 -24.28 -1.65 11.04
N ASP A 173 -23.12 -1.01 11.15
CA ASP A 173 -22.73 -0.21 12.33
C ASP A 173 -23.70 0.96 12.58
N ASP A 174 -24.08 1.71 11.54
CA ASP A 174 -25.09 2.77 11.61
C ASP A 174 -26.44 2.25 12.13
N ASN A 175 -26.86 1.04 11.72
CA ASN A 175 -28.08 0.42 12.23
C ASN A 175 -27.94 -0.05 13.69
N ILE A 176 -26.78 -0.58 14.10
CA ILE A 176 -26.49 -0.94 15.50
C ILE A 176 -26.54 0.31 16.39
N LEU A 177 -25.88 1.40 15.98
CA LEU A 177 -25.91 2.69 16.69
C LEU A 177 -27.32 3.27 16.76
N LYS A 178 -28.13 3.16 15.69
CA LYS A 178 -29.55 3.55 15.70
C LYS A 178 -30.40 2.71 16.67
N LEU A 179 -30.09 1.43 16.84
CA LEU A 179 -30.76 0.57 17.82
C LEU A 179 -30.35 0.94 19.27
N GLU A 180 -29.08 1.24 19.52
CA GLU A 180 -28.63 1.75 20.81
C GLU A 180 -29.25 3.12 21.14
N ILE A 181 -29.28 4.06 20.20
CA ILE A 181 -29.92 5.37 20.38
C ILE A 181 -31.41 5.23 20.72
N LYS A 182 -32.12 4.26 20.12
CA LYS A 182 -33.50 3.92 20.51
C LYS A 182 -33.55 3.38 21.93
N ARG A 183 -32.77 2.33 22.24
CA ARG A 183 -32.70 1.73 23.59
C ARG A 183 -32.42 2.75 24.69
N LEU A 184 -31.48 3.67 24.47
CA LEU A 184 -31.14 4.73 25.42
C LEU A 184 -32.26 5.78 25.55
N ARG A 185 -32.94 6.12 24.45
CA ARG A 185 -34.11 7.01 24.45
C ARG A 185 -35.29 6.38 25.20
N ASP A 186 -35.55 5.10 25.01
CA ASP A 186 -36.65 4.39 25.67
C ASP A 186 -36.40 4.27 27.18
N ILE A 187 -35.15 4.02 27.59
CA ILE A 187 -34.72 4.09 29.00
C ILE A 187 -34.88 5.50 29.57
N LEU A 188 -34.48 6.55 28.82
CA LEU A 188 -34.63 7.94 29.26
C LEU A 188 -36.11 8.34 29.42
N ASN A 189 -36.96 7.95 28.47
CA ASN A 189 -38.41 8.18 28.54
C ASN A 189 -39.02 7.47 29.76
N SER A 190 -38.71 6.19 29.97
CA SER A 190 -39.14 5.45 31.17
C SER A 190 -38.70 6.13 32.47
N LYS A 191 -37.50 6.72 32.52
CA LYS A 191 -37.03 7.45 33.70
C LYS A 191 -37.69 8.83 33.85
N ALA A 192 -38.09 9.47 32.76
CA ALA A 192 -38.91 10.69 32.81
C ALA A 192 -40.33 10.39 33.33
N ASP A 193 -40.95 9.29 32.88
CA ASP A 193 -42.25 8.82 33.36
C ASP A 193 -42.21 8.44 34.85
N ASP A 194 -41.16 7.73 35.29
CA ASP A 194 -40.91 7.44 36.71
C ASP A 194 -40.88 8.73 37.54
N VAL A 195 -40.05 9.70 37.14
CA VAL A 195 -39.90 11.00 37.83
C VAL A 195 -41.21 11.78 37.83
N PHE A 196 -41.94 11.83 36.72
CA PHE A 196 -43.24 12.50 36.63
C PHE A 196 -44.29 11.84 37.55
N SER A 197 -44.29 10.50 37.65
CA SER A 197 -45.17 9.77 38.57
C SER A 197 -44.86 10.06 40.04
N LEU A 198 -43.57 10.15 40.39
CA LEU A 198 -43.08 10.50 41.72
C LEU A 198 -43.38 11.96 42.08
N GLU A 199 -43.22 12.90 41.13
CA GLU A 199 -43.57 14.30 41.32
C GLU A 199 -45.09 14.50 41.48
N LYS A 200 -45.90 13.82 40.67
CA LYS A 200 -47.36 13.80 40.84
C LYS A 200 -47.75 13.30 42.24
N ARG A 201 -47.12 12.21 42.72
CA ARG A 201 -47.34 11.67 44.07
C ARG A 201 -46.85 12.62 45.16
N ARG A 202 -45.71 13.30 44.97
CA ARG A 202 -45.19 14.36 45.86
C ARG A 202 -46.21 15.48 46.00
N LEU A 203 -46.71 16.00 44.88
CA LEU A 203 -47.69 17.09 44.85
C LEU A 203 -49.00 16.69 45.55
N GLN A 204 -49.51 15.48 45.29
CA GLN A 204 -50.70 14.95 45.98
C GLN A 204 -50.50 14.87 47.51
N LEU A 205 -49.36 14.36 47.97
CA LEU A 205 -49.03 14.31 49.40
C LEU A 205 -48.84 15.70 50.00
N GLU A 206 -48.23 16.64 49.27
CA GLU A 206 -48.03 18.02 49.72
C GLU A 206 -49.37 18.77 49.87
N THR A 207 -50.31 18.57 48.94
CA THR A 207 -51.68 19.12 49.03
C THR A 207 -52.44 18.52 50.21
N ALA A 208 -52.49 17.19 50.34
CA ALA A 208 -53.16 16.53 51.47
C ALA A 208 -52.56 16.91 52.83
N MET A 209 -51.24 17.16 52.89
CA MET A 209 -50.58 17.67 54.10
C MET A 209 -50.97 19.12 54.40
N LYS A 210 -51.12 20.00 53.39
CA LYS A 210 -51.58 21.38 53.57
C LYS A 210 -53.04 21.43 54.03
N GLU A 211 -53.92 20.62 53.43
CA GLU A 211 -55.31 20.45 53.82
C GLU A 211 -55.40 20.01 55.29
N ARG A 212 -54.70 18.95 55.67
CA ARG A 212 -54.67 18.46 57.07
C ARG A 212 -54.07 19.46 58.06
N HIS A 213 -53.09 20.28 57.66
CA HIS A 213 -52.59 21.36 58.51
C HIS A 213 -53.63 22.48 58.69
N HIS A 214 -54.44 22.77 57.67
CA HIS A 214 -55.53 23.73 57.75
C HIS A 214 -56.67 23.22 58.65
N GLU A 215 -57.07 21.95 58.50
CA GLU A 215 -58.02 21.27 59.41
C GLU A 215 -57.57 21.32 60.87
N ILE A 216 -56.31 20.96 61.14
CA ILE A 216 -55.71 21.03 62.49
C ILE A 216 -55.69 22.47 63.00
N GLY A 217 -55.46 23.47 62.12
CA GLY A 217 -55.59 24.89 62.44
C GLY A 217 -57.01 25.26 62.90
N ILE A 218 -58.02 24.92 62.11
CA ILE A 218 -59.44 25.17 62.41
C ILE A 218 -59.83 24.49 63.74
N HIS A 219 -59.49 23.21 63.93
CA HIS A 219 -59.77 22.50 65.19
C HIS A 219 -59.05 23.13 66.39
N LYS A 220 -57.79 23.57 66.23
CA LYS A 220 -57.04 24.25 67.28
C LYS A 220 -57.68 25.58 67.66
N ASP A 221 -58.16 26.35 66.69
CA ASP A 221 -58.78 27.66 66.96
C ASP A 221 -60.22 27.52 67.49
N MET A 222 -60.96 26.49 67.07
CA MET A 222 -62.22 26.07 67.71
C MET A 222 -62.01 25.68 69.18
N LEU A 223 -60.97 24.90 69.49
CA LEU A 223 -60.64 24.52 70.87
C LEU A 223 -60.20 25.72 71.72
N LYS A 224 -59.47 26.70 71.15
CA LYS A 224 -59.19 27.97 71.83
C LYS A 224 -60.46 28.75 72.14
N ALA A 225 -61.42 28.79 71.20
CA ALA A 225 -62.69 29.49 71.41
C ALA A 225 -63.51 28.83 72.52
N GLN A 226 -63.63 27.49 72.51
CA GLN A 226 -64.27 26.73 73.57
C GLN A 226 -63.59 26.93 74.93
N LEU A 227 -62.25 26.91 74.98
CA LEU A 227 -61.50 27.21 76.20
C LEU A 227 -61.82 28.63 76.70
N LYS A 228 -61.78 29.65 75.83
CA LYS A 228 -62.09 31.04 76.20
C LYS A 228 -63.51 31.19 76.75
N THR A 229 -64.51 30.55 76.14
CA THR A 229 -65.89 30.54 76.66
C THR A 229 -65.98 29.87 78.03
N ALA A 230 -65.32 28.72 78.23
CA ALA A 230 -65.27 28.05 79.54
C ALA A 230 -64.49 28.87 80.60
N GLU A 231 -63.50 29.68 80.21
CA GLU A 231 -62.81 30.61 81.11
C GLU A 231 -63.68 31.83 81.47
N GLU A 232 -64.53 32.30 80.55
CA GLU A 232 -65.54 33.33 80.78
C GLU A 232 -66.65 32.81 81.71
N GLU A 233 -67.16 31.60 81.49
CA GLU A 233 -68.11 30.91 82.41
C GLU A 233 -67.49 30.69 83.81
N ARG A 234 -66.23 30.26 83.87
CA ARG A 234 -65.49 30.15 85.15
C ARG A 234 -65.36 31.50 85.84
N ALA A 235 -65.20 32.59 85.09
CA ALA A 235 -65.13 33.94 85.64
C ALA A 235 -66.50 34.42 86.16
N THR A 236 -67.61 34.18 85.44
CA THR A 236 -68.95 34.57 85.92
C THR A 236 -69.35 33.79 87.17
N VAL A 237 -69.15 32.47 87.20
CA VAL A 237 -69.39 31.64 88.40
C VAL A 237 -68.49 32.06 89.57
N SER A 238 -67.25 32.49 89.30
CA SER A 238 -66.38 33.07 90.32
C SER A 238 -66.95 34.39 90.87
N THR A 239 -67.43 35.31 90.02
CA THR A 239 -68.07 36.55 90.50
C THR A 239 -69.34 36.27 91.30
N GLU A 240 -70.20 35.36 90.86
CA GLU A 240 -71.37 34.95 91.63
C GLU A 240 -70.98 34.37 92.99
N LEU A 241 -69.96 33.51 93.05
CA LEU A 241 -69.45 32.94 94.30
C LEU A 241 -68.98 34.04 95.26
N HIS A 242 -68.25 35.05 94.78
CA HIS A 242 -67.83 36.19 95.61
C HIS A 242 -69.02 37.03 96.09
N GLU A 243 -70.08 37.18 95.30
CA GLU A 243 -71.34 37.80 95.76
C GLU A 243 -72.05 36.95 96.83
N ARG A 244 -72.11 35.62 96.66
CA ARG A 244 -72.72 34.72 97.66
C ARG A 244 -71.93 34.74 98.97
N ILE A 245 -70.60 34.69 98.92
CA ILE A 245 -69.71 34.86 100.09
C ILE A 245 -69.98 36.22 100.75
N SER A 246 -70.00 37.31 99.97
CA SER A 246 -70.30 38.66 100.48
C SER A 246 -71.69 38.77 101.12
N LYS A 247 -72.67 37.99 100.65
CA LYS A 247 -74.02 37.91 101.25
C LYS A 247 -74.03 37.06 102.52
N ILE A 248 -73.27 35.97 102.55
CA ILE A 248 -73.06 35.13 103.75
C ILE A 248 -72.37 35.94 104.85
N ASP A 249 -71.31 36.70 104.55
CA ASP A 249 -70.63 37.54 105.54
C ASP A 249 -71.53 38.66 106.10
N LYS A 250 -72.40 39.25 105.27
CA LYS A 250 -73.43 40.20 105.73
C LYS A 250 -74.43 39.53 106.68
N LEU A 251 -74.86 38.30 106.39
CA LEU A 251 -75.75 37.53 107.26
C LEU A 251 -75.05 37.06 108.55
N ARG A 252 -73.80 36.61 108.45
CA ARG A 252 -72.96 36.18 109.58
C ARG A 252 -72.75 37.32 110.56
N LYS A 253 -72.34 38.51 110.08
CA LYS A 253 -72.21 39.71 110.91
C LYS A 253 -73.53 40.13 111.56
N ARG A 254 -74.67 39.99 110.85
CA ARG A 254 -76.00 40.23 111.43
C ARG A 254 -76.37 39.20 112.51
N TYR A 255 -76.04 37.93 112.31
CA TYR A 255 -76.26 36.87 113.30
C TYR A 255 -75.33 37.03 114.51
N GLU A 256 -74.07 37.42 114.30
CA GLU A 256 -73.08 37.73 115.33
C GLU A 256 -73.56 38.88 116.22
N ILE A 257 -74.06 39.98 115.63
CA ILE A 257 -74.73 41.07 116.36
C ILE A 257 -75.97 40.56 117.12
N LEU A 258 -76.81 39.73 116.49
CA LEU A 258 -78.00 39.17 117.14
C LEU A 258 -77.63 38.29 118.34
N MET A 259 -76.63 37.43 118.19
CA MET A 259 -76.18 36.50 119.23
C MET A 259 -75.51 37.23 120.38
N VAL A 260 -74.75 38.31 120.11
CA VAL A 260 -74.23 39.23 121.15
C VAL A 260 -75.38 39.99 121.84
N SER A 261 -76.45 40.35 121.14
CA SER A 261 -77.64 40.99 121.75
C SER A 261 -78.59 40.02 122.49
N MET A 262 -78.42 38.71 122.27
CA MET A 262 -79.19 37.63 122.90
C MET A 262 -78.37 36.86 123.96
N ALA A 263 -77.09 37.20 124.13
CA ALA A 263 -76.27 36.68 125.21
C ALA A 263 -76.75 37.30 126.53
N PRO A 264 -77.23 36.49 127.50
CA PRO A 264 -77.45 36.98 128.85
C PRO A 264 -76.11 37.45 129.44
N PRO A 265 -76.08 38.53 130.26
CA PRO A 265 -74.87 38.90 130.96
C PRO A 265 -74.41 37.76 131.89
N GLU A 266 -73.09 37.56 132.00
CA GLU A 266 -72.51 36.53 132.88
C GLU A 266 -72.97 36.74 134.33
N GLY A 267 -73.45 35.67 134.97
CA GLY A 267 -74.17 35.80 136.25
C GLY A 267 -74.54 34.48 136.94
N GLU A 268 -73.53 33.66 137.22
CA GLU A 268 -73.47 32.71 138.35
C GLU A 268 -74.48 31.53 138.40
N ALA A 269 -74.18 30.58 139.29
CA ALA A 269 -74.99 29.47 139.81
C ALA A 269 -75.58 28.43 138.81
N ASP A 270 -75.52 27.12 139.08
CA ASP A 270 -74.57 26.36 139.90
C ASP A 270 -74.70 24.86 139.54
N GLU A 271 -73.91 24.05 140.23
CA GLU A 271 -73.97 22.59 140.35
C GLU A 271 -75.34 21.91 140.13
N GLU A 272 -75.36 20.85 139.32
CA GLU A 272 -75.72 19.49 139.79
C GLU A 272 -75.40 18.44 138.71
N VAL A 273 -74.30 17.69 138.89
CA VAL A 273 -73.87 16.65 137.92
C VAL A 273 -74.70 15.38 138.11
N SER A 274 -75.92 15.43 137.59
CA SER A 274 -76.90 14.34 137.66
C SER A 274 -76.37 13.01 137.08
N GLN A 275 -76.89 11.89 137.59
CA GLN A 275 -76.43 10.53 137.35
C GLN A 275 -76.34 10.13 135.86
N ALA A 276 -77.10 10.83 134.99
CA ALA A 276 -76.99 10.73 133.54
C ALA A 276 -75.57 10.99 133.01
N TYR A 277 -74.78 11.89 133.63
CA TYR A 277 -73.41 12.20 133.18
C TYR A 277 -72.50 10.97 133.14
N TYR A 278 -72.56 10.12 134.17
CA TYR A 278 -71.75 8.89 134.22
C TYR A 278 -72.21 7.84 133.22
N VAL A 279 -73.52 7.74 132.95
CA VAL A 279 -74.08 6.86 131.91
C VAL A 279 -73.68 7.36 130.51
N ILE A 280 -73.76 8.66 130.27
CA ILE A 280 -73.33 9.31 129.01
C ILE A 280 -71.82 9.13 128.81
N LYS A 281 -71.01 9.32 129.86
CA LYS A 281 -69.55 9.11 129.77
C LYS A 281 -69.20 7.65 129.48
N ALA A 282 -69.85 6.68 130.14
CA ALA A 282 -69.65 5.26 129.85
C ALA A 282 -70.09 4.88 128.42
N ALA A 283 -71.18 5.48 127.92
CA ALA A 283 -71.63 5.31 126.54
C ALA A 283 -70.63 5.92 125.53
N GLN A 284 -70.10 7.12 125.81
CA GLN A 284 -69.06 7.75 125.00
C GLN A 284 -67.74 6.97 125.00
N GLU A 285 -67.30 6.43 126.13
CA GLU A 285 -66.10 5.58 126.20
C GLU A 285 -66.29 4.28 125.42
N LYS A 286 -67.48 3.65 125.50
CA LYS A 286 -67.85 2.51 124.67
C LYS A 286 -67.85 2.85 123.17
N GLU A 287 -68.41 3.99 122.79
CA GLU A 287 -68.41 4.44 121.38
C GLU A 287 -66.99 4.75 120.89
N GLN A 288 -66.14 5.37 121.72
CA GLN A 288 -64.73 5.60 121.38
C GLN A 288 -63.95 4.30 121.23
N LEU A 289 -64.23 3.28 122.05
CA LEU A 289 -63.69 1.92 121.88
C LEU A 289 -64.15 1.28 120.58
N GLN A 290 -65.44 1.43 120.22
CA GLN A 290 -65.96 0.92 118.96
C GLN A 290 -65.34 1.63 117.74
N ARG A 291 -65.26 2.97 117.74
CA ARG A 291 -64.55 3.76 116.71
C ARG A 291 -63.07 3.39 116.58
N LYS A 292 -62.38 3.07 117.69
CA LYS A 292 -61.00 2.54 117.67
C LYS A 292 -60.95 1.14 117.05
N GLY A 293 -61.95 0.29 117.29
CA GLY A 293 -62.14 -0.99 116.61
C GLY A 293 -62.30 -0.80 115.09
N ASP A 294 -63.24 0.04 114.67
CA ASP A 294 -63.47 0.36 113.25
C ASP A 294 -62.22 0.94 112.56
N GLU A 295 -61.43 1.76 113.28
CA GLU A 295 -60.17 2.29 112.76
C GLU A 295 -59.09 1.21 112.62
N LEU A 296 -58.98 0.28 113.57
CA LEU A 296 -58.07 -0.87 113.48
C LEU A 296 -58.49 -1.81 112.34
N ASP A 297 -59.78 -2.09 112.16
CA ASP A 297 -60.32 -2.83 111.03
C ASP A 297 -60.03 -2.13 109.69
N ALA A 298 -60.16 -0.80 109.64
CA ALA A 298 -59.80 -0.01 108.47
C ALA A 298 -58.28 -0.03 108.18
N ARG A 299 -57.43 -0.12 109.22
CA ARG A 299 -55.97 -0.32 109.07
C ARG A 299 -55.65 -1.73 108.60
N ILE A 300 -56.30 -2.78 109.12
CA ILE A 300 -56.16 -4.17 108.65
C ILE A 300 -56.54 -4.28 107.17
N ARG A 301 -57.70 -3.75 106.77
CA ARG A 301 -58.16 -3.75 105.36
C ARG A 301 -57.29 -2.91 104.41
N LYS A 302 -56.45 -2.00 104.93
CA LYS A 302 -55.39 -1.33 104.16
C LYS A 302 -54.16 -2.23 104.03
N ALA A 303 -53.65 -2.75 105.14
CA ALA A 303 -52.52 -3.69 105.16
C ALA A 303 -52.75 -4.92 104.27
N GLU A 304 -53.96 -5.50 104.25
CA GLU A 304 -54.31 -6.60 103.34
C GLU A 304 -54.20 -6.22 101.84
N LYS A 305 -54.58 -4.99 101.49
CA LYS A 305 -54.48 -4.48 100.11
C LYS A 305 -53.03 -4.18 99.75
N GLU A 306 -52.26 -3.66 100.70
CA GLU A 306 -50.83 -3.42 100.56
C GLU A 306 -50.06 -4.75 100.39
N ILE A 307 -50.37 -5.79 101.17
CA ILE A 307 -49.82 -7.15 101.00
C ILE A 307 -50.15 -7.71 99.61
N LYS A 308 -51.41 -7.60 99.16
CA LYS A 308 -51.82 -8.05 97.81
C LYS A 308 -51.14 -7.25 96.69
N ALA A 309 -50.86 -5.96 96.89
CA ALA A 309 -50.08 -5.14 95.96
C ALA A 309 -48.61 -5.55 95.93
N LEU A 310 -47.99 -5.80 97.09
CA LEU A 310 -46.61 -6.26 97.23
C LEU A 310 -46.39 -7.67 96.66
N GLU A 311 -47.36 -8.58 96.80
CA GLU A 311 -47.30 -9.89 96.15
C GLU A 311 -47.33 -9.77 94.62
N ASN A 312 -48.15 -8.85 94.10
CA ASN A 312 -48.25 -8.59 92.66
C ASN A 312 -46.95 -7.97 92.10
N THR A 313 -46.36 -6.98 92.79
CA THR A 313 -45.06 -6.41 92.38
C THR A 313 -43.93 -7.43 92.50
N LEU A 314 -43.94 -8.32 93.50
CA LEU A 314 -42.98 -9.42 93.61
C LEU A 314 -43.12 -10.43 92.45
N ARG A 315 -44.35 -10.84 92.08
CA ARG A 315 -44.59 -11.69 90.90
C ARG A 315 -44.11 -11.02 89.61
N LEU A 316 -44.39 -9.74 89.42
CA LEU A 316 -43.98 -8.98 88.23
C LEU A 316 -42.45 -8.75 88.18
N MET A 317 -41.80 -8.51 89.32
CA MET A 317 -40.33 -8.44 89.42
C MET A 317 -39.69 -9.80 89.11
N ASN A 318 -40.24 -10.90 89.63
CA ASN A 318 -39.75 -12.24 89.36
C ASN A 318 -39.90 -12.62 87.88
N GLY A 319 -41.05 -12.32 87.26
CA GLY A 319 -41.25 -12.49 85.83
C GLY A 319 -40.26 -11.69 84.97
N ARG A 320 -39.99 -10.43 85.34
CA ARG A 320 -38.94 -9.62 84.70
C ARG A 320 -37.53 -10.19 84.89
N ASN A 321 -37.19 -10.67 86.09
CA ASN A 321 -35.90 -11.33 86.36
C ASN A 321 -35.75 -12.64 85.56
N GLU A 322 -36.83 -13.40 85.36
CA GLU A 322 -36.82 -14.62 84.56
C GLU A 322 -36.66 -14.30 83.06
N GLN A 323 -37.35 -13.27 82.56
CA GLN A 323 -37.13 -12.74 81.20
C GLN A 323 -35.70 -12.24 81.01
N TYR A 324 -35.15 -11.49 81.97
CA TYR A 324 -33.80 -10.95 81.92
C TYR A 324 -32.72 -12.05 81.95
N ARG A 325 -32.95 -13.12 82.72
CA ARG A 325 -32.12 -14.34 82.66
C ARG A 325 -32.20 -15.04 81.31
N LYS A 326 -33.40 -15.16 80.72
CA LYS A 326 -33.58 -15.75 79.38
C LYS A 326 -32.90 -14.92 78.28
N SER A 327 -32.82 -13.59 78.40
CA SER A 327 -32.04 -12.75 77.47
C SER A 327 -30.51 -12.85 77.62
N PHE A 328 -30.01 -13.58 78.64
CA PHE A 328 -28.58 -13.95 78.75
C PHE A 328 -28.31 -15.41 78.39
N ASN A 329 -29.30 -16.13 77.85
CA ASN A 329 -29.04 -17.43 77.22
C ASN A 329 -28.01 -17.23 76.10
N ARG A 330 -26.89 -17.96 76.15
CA ARG A 330 -25.87 -17.88 75.12
C ARG A 330 -26.45 -18.36 73.78
N VAL A 331 -26.22 -17.58 72.73
CA VAL A 331 -26.51 -17.95 71.34
C VAL A 331 -25.91 -19.33 71.06
N THR A 332 -26.76 -20.33 70.84
CA THR A 332 -26.33 -21.68 70.49
C THR A 332 -26.01 -21.75 69.00
N GLU A 333 -25.26 -22.79 68.59
CA GLU A 333 -24.95 -23.05 67.18
C GLU A 333 -26.19 -23.40 66.33
N THR A 334 -27.35 -23.54 66.98
CA THR A 334 -28.70 -23.74 66.42
C THR A 334 -29.59 -22.49 66.49
N SER A 335 -29.06 -21.33 66.89
CA SER A 335 -29.81 -20.07 66.92
C SER A 335 -29.94 -19.48 65.51
N GLU A 336 -31.10 -18.88 65.21
CA GLU A 336 -31.35 -18.18 63.95
C GLU A 336 -30.29 -17.08 63.69
N GLU A 337 -29.89 -16.35 64.73
CA GLU A 337 -28.80 -15.35 64.70
C GLU A 337 -27.45 -15.93 64.24
N TYR A 338 -27.18 -17.21 64.56
CA TYR A 338 -25.95 -17.90 64.19
C TYR A 338 -26.00 -18.38 62.73
N GLU A 339 -27.16 -18.85 62.26
CA GLU A 339 -27.37 -19.13 60.83
C GLU A 339 -27.27 -17.85 59.98
N GLU A 340 -27.88 -16.75 60.40
CA GLU A 340 -27.76 -15.46 59.69
C GLU A 340 -26.32 -14.99 59.64
N LYS A 341 -25.57 -15.12 60.74
CA LYS A 341 -24.14 -14.84 60.78
C LYS A 341 -23.36 -15.72 59.79
N GLN A 342 -23.64 -17.03 59.70
CA GLN A 342 -22.98 -17.90 58.72
C GLN A 342 -23.30 -17.46 57.28
N ARG A 343 -24.57 -17.18 56.96
CA ARG A 343 -24.99 -16.70 55.62
C ARG A 343 -24.29 -15.38 55.25
N LEU A 344 -24.07 -14.48 56.21
CA LEU A 344 -23.33 -13.23 56.01
C LEU A 344 -21.82 -13.46 55.85
N ASP A 345 -21.20 -14.35 56.64
CA ASP A 345 -19.80 -14.76 56.49
C ASP A 345 -19.55 -15.42 55.10
N GLU A 346 -20.50 -16.21 54.59
CA GLU A 346 -20.46 -16.80 53.25
C GLU A 346 -20.64 -15.77 52.13
N GLN A 347 -21.60 -14.85 52.26
CA GLN A 347 -21.75 -13.73 51.32
C GLN A 347 -20.49 -12.85 51.27
N LEU A 348 -19.86 -12.60 52.42
CA LEU A 348 -18.58 -11.87 52.51
C LEU A 348 -17.45 -12.63 51.81
N ARG A 349 -17.33 -13.95 51.99
CA ARG A 349 -16.37 -14.79 51.24
C ARG A 349 -16.60 -14.73 49.74
N ALA A 350 -17.84 -14.91 49.29
CA ALA A 350 -18.21 -14.85 47.88
C ALA A 350 -17.96 -13.47 47.25
N ALA A 351 -18.19 -12.38 48.00
CA ALA A 351 -17.85 -11.02 47.58
C ALA A 351 -16.33 -10.81 47.50
N MET A 352 -15.58 -11.29 48.49
CA MET A 352 -14.11 -11.22 48.52
C MET A 352 -13.46 -11.99 47.37
N ASP A 353 -13.97 -13.16 47.00
CA ASP A 353 -13.42 -13.93 45.88
C ASP A 353 -13.81 -13.35 44.52
N LYS A 354 -15.02 -12.79 44.37
CA LYS A 354 -15.39 -11.96 43.21
C LYS A 354 -14.49 -10.73 43.08
N TYR A 355 -14.12 -10.09 44.19
CA TYR A 355 -13.16 -8.98 44.20
C TYR A 355 -11.74 -9.43 43.81
N LYS A 356 -11.24 -10.54 44.35
CA LYS A 356 -9.94 -11.12 43.96
C LYS A 356 -9.88 -11.46 42.47
N TYR A 357 -10.97 -12.03 41.92
CA TYR A 357 -11.10 -12.36 40.50
C TYR A 357 -11.06 -11.10 39.64
N LYS A 358 -11.91 -10.10 39.90
CA LYS A 358 -11.88 -8.81 39.17
C LYS A 358 -10.52 -8.11 39.28
N ARG A 359 -9.87 -8.16 40.45
CA ARG A 359 -8.51 -7.64 40.66
C ARG A 359 -7.42 -8.49 40.01
N ARG A 360 -7.71 -9.69 39.50
CA ARG A 360 -6.81 -10.43 38.59
C ARG A 360 -7.06 -10.00 37.15
N GLN A 361 -8.32 -10.00 36.71
CA GLN A 361 -8.74 -9.55 35.38
C GLN A 361 -8.25 -8.13 35.05
N ILE A 362 -8.27 -7.20 36.01
CA ILE A 362 -7.73 -5.84 35.83
C ILE A 362 -6.22 -5.84 35.57
N ARG A 363 -5.46 -6.77 36.17
CA ARG A 363 -4.01 -6.88 35.92
C ARG A 363 -3.70 -7.58 34.61
N GLU A 364 -4.41 -8.66 34.31
CA GLU A 364 -4.34 -9.35 33.01
C GLU A 364 -4.59 -8.33 31.87
N LEU A 365 -5.65 -7.53 31.96
CA LEU A 365 -5.92 -6.45 30.99
C LEU A 365 -4.90 -5.30 31.02
N GLN A 366 -4.22 -5.03 32.13
CA GLN A 366 -3.14 -4.03 32.20
C GLN A 366 -1.86 -4.55 31.52
N ASP A 367 -1.51 -5.82 31.72
CA ASP A 367 -0.38 -6.49 31.09
C ASP A 367 -0.63 -6.65 29.57
N ASP A 368 -1.87 -6.96 29.16
CA ASP A 368 -2.32 -6.98 27.75
C ASP A 368 -2.21 -5.58 27.11
N LEU A 369 -2.69 -4.52 27.79
CA LEU A 369 -2.57 -3.15 27.30
C LEU A 369 -1.10 -2.70 27.20
N GLN A 370 -0.25 -3.08 28.15
CA GLN A 370 1.17 -2.75 28.12
C GLN A 370 1.91 -3.50 27.00
N THR A 371 1.60 -4.78 26.77
CA THR A 371 2.20 -5.55 25.67
C THR A 371 1.75 -5.04 24.31
N MET A 372 0.46 -4.70 24.13
CA MET A 372 -0.03 -4.04 22.92
C MET A 372 0.59 -2.65 22.71
N SER A 373 0.78 -1.86 23.77
CA SER A 373 1.49 -0.57 23.67
C SER A 373 2.93 -0.75 23.19
N ASN A 374 3.64 -1.75 23.73
CA ASN A 374 5.01 -2.05 23.31
C ASN A 374 5.09 -2.52 21.84
N THR A 375 4.13 -3.32 21.36
CA THR A 375 4.11 -3.72 19.93
C THR A 375 3.78 -2.55 19.01
N MET A 376 2.85 -1.67 19.39
CA MET A 376 2.57 -0.44 18.65
C MET A 376 3.79 0.47 18.57
N GLU A 377 4.49 0.73 19.68
CA GLU A 377 5.71 1.54 19.66
C GLU A 377 6.80 0.96 18.75
N ASN A 378 6.94 -0.38 18.70
CA ASN A 378 7.91 -1.03 17.83
C ASN A 378 7.52 -0.93 16.36
N LEU A 379 6.25 -1.17 16.01
CA LEU A 379 5.76 -0.95 14.64
C LEU A 379 5.95 0.50 14.20
N THR A 380 5.73 1.49 15.08
CA THR A 380 5.99 2.91 14.78
C THR A 380 7.50 3.26 14.70
N ARG A 381 8.40 2.45 15.28
CA ARG A 381 9.86 2.58 15.06
C ARG A 381 10.25 2.01 13.69
N ASP A 382 9.72 0.84 13.36
CA ASP A 382 9.98 0.17 12.08
C ASP A 382 9.41 0.99 10.91
N GLU A 383 8.19 1.52 11.04
CA GLU A 383 7.55 2.43 10.08
C GLU A 383 8.44 3.62 9.73
N ARG A 384 8.97 4.33 10.73
CA ARG A 384 9.91 5.45 10.52
C ARG A 384 11.22 5.02 9.84
N ALA A 385 11.74 3.85 10.18
CA ALA A 385 12.93 3.32 9.51
C ALA A 385 12.66 2.97 8.03
N TYR A 386 11.44 2.54 7.69
CA TYR A 386 11.00 2.40 6.30
C TYR A 386 10.79 3.75 5.61
N GLU A 387 10.24 4.76 6.29
CA GLU A 387 10.12 6.14 5.76
C GLU A 387 11.50 6.74 5.44
N GLU A 388 12.46 6.68 6.38
CA GLU A 388 13.84 7.13 6.19
C GLU A 388 14.52 6.42 5.00
N MET A 389 14.38 5.09 4.90
CA MET A 389 14.89 4.35 3.74
C MET A 389 14.21 4.74 2.43
N VAL A 390 12.90 5.04 2.43
CA VAL A 390 12.17 5.52 1.25
C VAL A 390 12.67 6.90 0.84
N GLU A 391 12.91 7.83 1.78
CA GLU A 391 13.52 9.12 1.49
C GLU A 391 14.93 8.97 0.91
N GLU A 392 15.78 8.10 1.47
CA GLU A 392 17.09 7.78 0.90
C GLU A 392 16.99 7.28 -0.54
N LYS A 393 16.11 6.30 -0.82
CA LYS A 393 15.94 5.77 -2.18
C LYS A 393 15.42 6.85 -3.13
N GLN A 394 14.42 7.64 -2.72
CA GLN A 394 13.93 8.76 -3.50
C GLN A 394 15.03 9.78 -3.81
N ASN A 395 15.87 10.12 -2.83
CA ASN A 395 16.94 11.09 -2.99
C ASN A 395 18.05 10.55 -3.91
N LYS A 396 18.36 9.25 -3.84
CA LYS A 396 19.25 8.58 -4.81
C LYS A 396 18.64 8.58 -6.23
N THR A 397 17.34 8.33 -6.38
CA THR A 397 16.65 8.42 -7.68
C THR A 397 16.67 9.85 -8.24
N LYS A 398 16.47 10.88 -7.39
CA LYS A 398 16.59 12.31 -7.75
C LYS A 398 18.03 12.73 -8.13
N GLN A 399 19.05 12.00 -7.67
CA GLN A 399 20.44 12.20 -8.10
C GLN A 399 20.68 11.52 -9.46
N LEU A 400 20.32 10.24 -9.58
CA LEU A 400 20.49 9.47 -10.83
C LEU A 400 19.71 10.06 -12.01
N SER A 401 18.52 10.64 -11.79
CA SER A 401 17.77 11.32 -12.86
C SER A 401 18.50 12.57 -13.38
N LYS A 402 19.06 13.38 -12.48
CA LYS A 402 19.87 14.56 -12.84
C LYS A 402 21.13 14.16 -13.60
N GLU A 403 21.84 13.12 -13.15
CA GLU A 403 23.01 12.57 -13.85
C GLU A 403 22.62 12.08 -15.25
N LEU A 404 21.50 11.36 -15.38
CA LEU A 404 21.01 10.83 -16.65
C LEU A 404 20.60 11.95 -17.63
N ASP A 405 19.96 13.02 -17.16
CA ASP A 405 19.63 14.18 -17.99
C ASP A 405 20.87 15.02 -18.35
N GLU A 406 21.85 15.13 -17.46
CA GLU A 406 23.18 15.65 -17.78
C GLU A 406 23.87 14.84 -18.88
N GLN A 407 23.78 13.51 -18.85
CA GLN A 407 24.35 12.65 -19.89
C GLN A 407 23.59 12.78 -21.22
N LYS A 408 22.25 12.84 -21.22
CA LYS A 408 21.48 13.19 -22.43
C LYS A 408 21.98 14.50 -23.05
N ALA A 409 22.11 15.55 -22.24
CA ALA A 409 22.60 16.86 -22.70
C ALA A 409 24.08 16.87 -23.12
N LYS A 410 24.90 15.89 -22.69
CA LYS A 410 26.27 15.68 -23.21
C LYS A 410 26.23 14.94 -24.56
N VAL A 411 25.44 13.88 -24.68
CA VAL A 411 25.25 13.11 -25.92
C VAL A 411 24.64 13.96 -27.04
N GLU A 412 23.62 14.77 -26.75
CA GLU A 412 22.97 15.65 -27.73
C GLU A 412 23.93 16.72 -28.27
N ARG A 413 24.83 17.25 -27.43
CA ARG A 413 25.90 18.17 -27.88
C ARG A 413 26.95 17.43 -28.72
N ALA A 414 27.30 16.20 -28.36
CA ALA A 414 28.24 15.38 -29.12
C ALA A 414 27.68 15.02 -30.51
N SER A 415 26.43 14.56 -30.61
CA SER A 415 25.81 14.22 -31.89
C SER A 415 25.65 15.43 -32.81
N LYS A 416 25.27 16.60 -32.25
CA LYS A 416 25.27 17.89 -32.99
C LYS A 416 26.64 18.27 -33.56
N LEU A 417 27.74 17.96 -32.84
CA LEU A 417 29.11 18.16 -33.34
C LEU A 417 29.50 17.13 -34.40
N VAL A 418 29.20 15.84 -34.21
CA VAL A 418 29.44 14.78 -35.22
C VAL A 418 28.73 15.11 -36.54
N VAL A 419 27.44 15.48 -36.49
CA VAL A 419 26.65 15.86 -37.66
C VAL A 419 27.14 17.18 -38.31
N LYS A 420 27.88 18.02 -37.58
CA LYS A 420 28.60 19.16 -38.17
C LYS A 420 29.87 18.68 -38.87
N TYR A 421 30.74 17.95 -38.19
CA TYR A 421 32.02 17.50 -38.75
C TYR A 421 31.84 16.59 -39.97
N ALA A 422 30.82 15.73 -39.99
CA ALA A 422 30.45 14.95 -41.18
C ALA A 422 30.11 15.86 -42.38
N ARG A 423 29.34 16.93 -42.17
CA ARG A 423 29.07 17.94 -43.23
C ARG A 423 30.35 18.65 -43.66
N ASP A 424 31.20 19.06 -42.72
CA ASP A 424 32.46 19.73 -43.02
C ASP A 424 33.37 18.81 -43.87
N VAL A 425 33.53 17.54 -43.50
CA VAL A 425 34.31 16.51 -44.22
C VAL A 425 33.75 16.23 -45.63
N ARG A 426 32.43 16.01 -45.76
CA ARG A 426 31.77 15.80 -47.05
C ARG A 426 31.95 17.00 -47.98
N SER A 427 31.87 18.22 -47.44
CA SER A 427 32.07 19.47 -48.19
C SER A 427 33.52 19.62 -48.68
N ALA A 428 34.51 19.37 -47.82
CA ALA A 428 35.92 19.46 -48.17
C ALA A 428 36.33 18.46 -49.27
N LYS A 429 35.75 17.25 -49.23
CA LYS A 429 35.96 16.21 -50.25
C LYS A 429 35.04 16.31 -51.48
N LYS A 430 34.10 17.27 -51.51
CA LYS A 430 33.07 17.41 -52.56
C LYS A 430 32.27 16.12 -52.80
N SER A 431 32.09 15.30 -51.76
CA SER A 431 31.36 14.04 -51.84
C SER A 431 29.85 14.28 -51.73
N LYS A 432 29.04 13.60 -52.55
CA LYS A 432 27.58 13.55 -52.41
C LYS A 432 27.08 12.53 -51.39
N GLY A 433 27.96 11.66 -50.89
CA GLY A 433 27.62 10.60 -49.92
C GLY A 433 28.70 10.43 -48.86
N GLU A 434 28.56 9.39 -48.04
CA GLU A 434 29.49 9.07 -46.96
C GLU A 434 30.93 8.90 -47.45
N THR A 435 31.90 9.41 -46.68
CA THR A 435 33.32 9.23 -47.01
C THR A 435 33.89 7.93 -46.43
N HIS A 436 35.07 7.53 -46.91
CA HIS A 436 35.77 6.37 -46.33
C HIS A 436 36.19 6.58 -44.87
N GLU A 437 36.44 7.81 -44.42
CA GLU A 437 36.69 8.07 -43.00
C GLU A 437 35.45 7.82 -42.14
N GLU A 438 34.28 8.30 -42.56
CA GLU A 438 33.03 8.11 -41.80
C GLU A 438 32.77 6.62 -41.58
N LYS A 439 32.95 5.78 -42.61
CA LYS A 439 32.78 4.33 -42.51
C LYS A 439 33.83 3.63 -41.65
N ASP A 440 35.07 4.14 -41.57
CA ASP A 440 36.08 3.63 -40.65
C ASP A 440 35.79 4.07 -39.20
N PHE A 441 35.23 5.26 -38.98
CA PHE A 441 34.73 5.68 -37.66
C PHE A 441 33.53 4.84 -37.22
N ASP A 442 32.53 4.61 -38.07
CA ASP A 442 31.36 3.77 -37.77
C ASP A 442 31.79 2.33 -37.41
N LEU A 443 32.73 1.74 -38.16
CA LEU A 443 33.27 0.41 -37.87
C LEU A 443 34.07 0.35 -36.56
N ARG A 444 34.76 1.43 -36.17
CA ARG A 444 35.43 1.54 -34.87
C ARG A 444 34.41 1.68 -33.74
N GLU A 445 33.40 2.53 -33.91
CA GLU A 445 32.33 2.73 -32.94
C GLU A 445 31.56 1.44 -32.68
N MET A 446 31.12 0.73 -33.72
CA MET A 446 30.47 -0.58 -33.59
C MET A 446 31.36 -1.63 -32.90
N ARG A 447 32.68 -1.63 -33.18
CA ARG A 447 33.63 -2.54 -32.54
C ARG A 447 33.85 -2.21 -31.06
N ASP A 448 33.90 -0.93 -30.69
CA ASP A 448 34.12 -0.50 -29.31
C ASP A 448 32.83 -0.52 -28.48
N PHE A 449 31.66 -0.29 -29.10
CA PHE A 449 30.35 -0.57 -28.54
C PHE A 449 30.23 -2.05 -28.16
N ASN A 450 30.53 -2.97 -29.08
CA ASN A 450 30.51 -4.41 -28.77
C ASN A 450 31.47 -4.78 -27.63
N LYS A 451 32.70 -4.23 -27.58
CA LYS A 451 33.59 -4.43 -26.42
C LYS A 451 32.97 -3.92 -25.10
N GLN A 452 32.34 -2.76 -25.13
CA GLN A 452 31.78 -2.11 -23.94
C GLN A 452 30.52 -2.83 -23.44
N VAL A 453 29.65 -3.30 -24.34
CA VAL A 453 28.51 -4.16 -23.99
C VAL A 453 28.99 -5.48 -23.39
N MET A 454 29.97 -6.14 -24.02
CA MET A 454 30.58 -7.37 -23.47
C MET A 454 31.18 -7.15 -22.07
N LYS A 455 31.79 -5.99 -21.82
CA LYS A 455 32.31 -5.62 -20.50
C LYS A 455 31.21 -5.33 -19.46
N GLN A 456 30.10 -4.71 -19.87
CA GLN A 456 28.94 -4.47 -18.99
C GLN A 456 28.26 -5.79 -18.63
N VAL A 457 28.03 -6.67 -19.60
CA VAL A 457 27.48 -8.01 -19.37
C VAL A 457 28.39 -8.84 -18.45
N GLY A 458 29.71 -8.80 -18.66
CA GLY A 458 30.69 -9.42 -17.74
C GLY A 458 30.66 -8.84 -16.32
N GLY A 459 30.31 -7.57 -16.15
CA GLY A 459 30.05 -6.95 -14.85
C GLY A 459 28.79 -7.50 -14.16
N VAL A 460 27.65 -7.51 -14.87
CA VAL A 460 26.37 -8.02 -14.36
C VAL A 460 26.47 -9.51 -13.98
N ILE A 461 27.18 -10.31 -14.77
CA ILE A 461 27.49 -11.72 -14.48
C ILE A 461 28.35 -11.90 -13.22
N HIS A 462 29.21 -10.93 -12.90
CA HIS A 462 30.05 -10.97 -11.71
C HIS A 462 29.32 -10.52 -10.45
N GLU A 463 28.42 -9.54 -10.57
CA GLU A 463 27.54 -9.08 -9.48
C GLU A 463 26.46 -10.11 -9.13
N ASN A 464 26.03 -10.94 -10.09
CA ASN A 464 24.97 -11.95 -9.95
C ASN A 464 25.51 -13.32 -10.37
N ALA A 465 26.30 -13.95 -9.49
CA ALA A 465 27.04 -15.19 -9.77
C ALA A 465 26.14 -16.41 -10.08
N ASP A 466 24.87 -16.35 -9.67
CA ASP A 466 23.80 -17.30 -9.99
C ASP A 466 23.37 -17.26 -11.47
N LEU A 467 23.50 -16.09 -12.13
CA LEU A 467 23.22 -15.94 -13.57
C LEU A 467 24.37 -16.42 -14.46
N ALA A 468 25.58 -16.57 -13.91
CA ALA A 468 26.78 -16.90 -14.68
C ALA A 468 26.70 -18.22 -15.49
N PRO A 469 26.18 -19.34 -14.96
CA PRO A 469 26.06 -20.59 -15.75
C PRO A 469 25.12 -20.42 -16.94
N THR A 470 23.98 -19.77 -16.72
CA THR A 470 22.96 -19.52 -17.75
C THR A 470 23.48 -18.57 -18.82
N ALA A 471 24.17 -17.50 -18.43
CA ALA A 471 24.79 -16.57 -19.37
C ALA A 471 25.88 -17.27 -20.22
N HIS A 472 26.79 -18.02 -19.59
CA HIS A 472 27.83 -18.76 -20.33
C HIS A 472 27.25 -19.78 -21.31
N MET A 473 26.16 -20.46 -20.95
CA MET A 473 25.41 -21.34 -21.85
C MET A 473 24.84 -20.59 -23.05
N LEU A 474 24.19 -19.43 -22.85
CA LEU A 474 23.63 -18.62 -23.93
C LEU A 474 24.71 -18.05 -24.86
N PHE A 475 25.84 -17.58 -24.32
CA PHE A 475 26.99 -17.14 -25.12
C PHE A 475 27.57 -18.29 -25.96
N SER A 476 27.69 -19.49 -25.37
CA SER A 476 28.13 -20.70 -26.08
C SER A 476 27.16 -21.10 -27.21
N GLN A 477 25.86 -21.09 -26.96
CA GLN A 477 24.82 -21.38 -27.97
C GLN A 477 24.84 -20.35 -29.12
N ALA A 478 25.11 -19.08 -28.81
CA ALA A 478 25.26 -18.02 -29.81
C ALA A 478 26.61 -18.06 -30.58
N SER A 479 27.51 -19.00 -30.27
CA SER A 479 28.90 -19.07 -30.76
C SER A 479 29.75 -17.82 -30.47
N LEU A 480 29.37 -17.04 -29.46
CA LEU A 480 30.05 -15.83 -29.04
C LEU A 480 31.10 -16.12 -27.95
N PRO A 481 32.24 -15.41 -27.93
CA PRO A 481 33.22 -15.56 -26.86
C PRO A 481 32.61 -15.13 -25.52
N VAL A 482 32.92 -15.84 -24.44
CA VAL A 482 32.44 -15.52 -23.09
C VAL A 482 32.89 -14.09 -22.71
N PRO A 483 31.99 -13.24 -22.16
CA PRO A 483 32.34 -11.90 -21.74
C PRO A 483 33.46 -11.92 -20.67
N PRO A 484 34.49 -11.08 -20.80
CA PRO A 484 35.64 -11.11 -19.90
C PRO A 484 35.24 -10.65 -18.49
N PRO A 485 35.79 -11.26 -17.42
CA PRO A 485 35.53 -10.82 -16.06
C PRO A 485 36.00 -9.37 -15.84
N PRO A 486 35.37 -8.62 -14.92
CA PRO A 486 35.68 -7.21 -14.71
C PRO A 486 37.14 -7.03 -14.29
N SER A 487 37.94 -6.48 -15.19
CA SER A 487 39.37 -6.29 -14.98
C SER A 487 39.59 -5.29 -13.84
N ALA A 488 40.26 -5.71 -12.76
CA ALA A 488 40.50 -4.92 -11.54
C ALA A 488 41.50 -3.75 -11.73
N THR A 489 41.57 -3.16 -12.92
CA THR A 489 42.60 -2.20 -13.35
C THR A 489 41.99 -0.83 -13.63
N GLY A 490 41.76 -0.06 -12.57
CA GLY A 490 41.74 1.40 -12.57
C GLY A 490 40.68 2.13 -13.42
N MET A 491 39.84 2.92 -12.76
CA MET A 491 38.96 3.93 -13.39
C MET A 491 39.77 5.06 -14.06
N ARG A 492 40.41 4.80 -15.20
CA ARG A 492 41.13 5.81 -15.98
C ARG A 492 40.16 6.57 -16.87
N THR A 493 39.64 7.68 -16.34
CA THR A 493 38.78 8.61 -17.10
C THR A 493 39.53 9.19 -18.31
N SER A 494 38.91 9.09 -19.49
CA SER A 494 39.45 9.57 -20.76
C SER A 494 39.32 11.10 -20.90
N ARG A 495 40.10 11.84 -20.11
CA ARG A 495 40.33 13.28 -20.37
C ARG A 495 41.25 13.45 -21.58
N SER A 496 40.67 13.61 -22.77
CA SER A 496 41.38 14.16 -23.93
C SER A 496 41.93 15.54 -23.59
N GLY A 497 43.17 15.81 -24.01
CA GLY A 497 43.92 16.99 -23.56
C GLY A 497 43.53 18.28 -24.27
N SER A 498 43.42 19.35 -23.48
CA SER A 498 43.56 20.73 -23.96
C SER A 498 44.66 21.42 -23.14
N SER A 499 45.84 21.59 -23.72
CA SER A 499 46.99 22.24 -23.09
C SER A 499 46.84 23.77 -23.16
N ILE A 500 46.75 24.43 -22.01
CA ILE A 500 47.11 25.85 -21.81
C ILE A 500 47.54 26.04 -20.35
N SER A 501 48.58 26.82 -20.13
CA SER A 501 49.28 26.94 -18.85
C SER A 501 48.64 27.98 -17.93
N ALA A 502 48.48 27.66 -16.64
CA ALA A 502 48.35 28.65 -15.58
C ALA A 502 49.03 28.17 -14.28
N ARG A 503 49.66 29.11 -13.58
CA ARG A 503 50.54 28.88 -12.42
C ARG A 503 49.81 28.29 -11.20
N SER A 504 50.55 27.39 -10.53
CA SER A 504 50.62 27.16 -9.08
C SER A 504 50.00 28.21 -8.13
N ILE A 505 49.47 27.74 -6.99
CA ILE A 505 49.89 28.17 -5.63
C ILE A 505 49.50 27.13 -4.56
N LEU A 506 50.49 26.78 -3.72
CA LEU A 506 50.53 26.23 -2.35
C LEU A 506 49.40 25.35 -1.76
N SER A 507 49.83 24.24 -1.12
CA SER A 507 49.12 23.48 -0.06
C SER A 507 49.36 24.10 1.34
N PRO A 508 48.66 23.65 2.42
CA PRO A 508 49.00 22.41 3.15
C PRO A 508 47.78 21.51 3.44
N LYS A 509 47.84 20.18 3.32
CA LYS A 509 48.49 19.20 4.22
C LYS A 509 47.99 19.22 5.67
N THR A 510 47.05 18.32 5.99
CA THR A 510 46.81 17.80 7.35
C THR A 510 47.55 16.45 7.53
N PRO A 511 48.16 16.18 8.71
CA PRO A 511 48.74 14.88 9.02
C PRO A 511 47.71 13.92 9.66
N SER A 512 48.04 12.63 9.68
CA SER A 512 47.25 11.56 10.31
C SER A 512 47.94 10.99 11.57
N SER A 513 47.26 10.07 12.26
CA SER A 513 47.64 9.41 13.53
C SER A 513 47.59 10.30 14.80
N GLY A 514 47.34 9.74 16.00
CA GLY A 514 46.87 8.39 16.29
C GLY A 514 46.98 7.97 17.78
N ARG A 515 46.01 7.15 18.22
CA ARG A 515 45.97 6.36 19.49
C ARG A 515 46.01 7.09 20.85
N SER A 516 44.87 6.96 21.54
CA SER A 516 44.75 6.40 22.89
C SER A 516 45.51 7.02 24.07
N ALA A 517 44.76 7.69 24.95
CA ALA A 517 44.97 7.66 26.40
C ALA A 517 43.59 7.67 27.10
N ALA A 518 43.46 6.95 28.21
CA ALA A 518 42.26 6.95 29.04
C ALA A 518 42.57 7.53 30.41
N SER A 519 41.69 8.38 30.95
CA SER A 519 41.46 8.49 32.39
C SER A 519 40.15 9.20 32.67
N SER A 520 39.52 8.85 33.78
CA SER A 520 38.32 9.48 34.29
C SER A 520 38.65 10.61 35.27
N ARG A 521 37.85 11.68 35.26
CA ARG A 521 37.46 12.35 36.51
C ARG A 521 36.26 13.27 36.32
N ALA A 522 35.36 13.28 37.31
CA ALA A 522 34.33 14.29 37.43
C ALA A 522 34.92 15.60 37.99
N GLY A 523 34.34 16.72 37.60
CA GLY A 523 34.71 18.06 38.08
C GLY A 523 33.57 19.03 37.87
N SER A 524 32.70 19.16 38.87
CA SER A 524 31.63 20.17 38.87
C SER A 524 32.21 21.54 39.22
N THR A 525 31.99 22.53 38.37
CA THR A 525 32.16 23.96 38.70
C THR A 525 30.95 24.76 38.24
N THR A 526 30.51 25.66 39.11
CA THR A 526 29.41 26.60 38.90
C THR A 526 29.95 27.97 38.46
N ALA A 527 29.03 28.95 38.29
CA ALA A 527 29.29 30.36 37.97
C ALA A 527 29.68 30.66 36.49
N ALA A 528 29.27 31.79 35.90
CA ALA A 528 28.21 32.73 36.30
C ALA A 528 27.74 33.61 35.11
N ILE A 529 26.47 34.03 35.22
CA ILE A 529 25.91 35.35 34.89
C ILE A 529 26.56 36.15 33.74
N LYS A 530 25.76 36.42 32.70
CA LYS A 530 25.72 37.76 32.09
C LYS A 530 24.29 38.28 32.06
N THR A 531 24.05 39.35 32.80
CA THR A 531 22.84 40.17 32.72
C THR A 531 22.98 41.21 31.62
N VAL A 532 21.89 41.41 30.86
CA VAL A 532 21.54 42.68 30.23
C VAL A 532 20.05 42.87 30.51
N ASP A 533 19.63 44.10 30.79
CA ASP A 533 18.43 44.38 31.58
C ASP A 533 17.61 45.55 31.00
N LEU A 534 16.28 45.50 31.18
CA LEU A 534 15.29 46.58 31.01
C LEU A 534 15.20 47.28 29.62
N SER A 535 14.06 47.85 29.17
CA SER A 535 12.76 48.11 29.84
C SER A 535 11.62 48.41 28.83
N GLY A 536 10.37 48.24 29.29
CA GLY A 536 9.17 48.94 28.77
C GLY A 536 8.29 48.17 27.76
N LEU A 537 6.95 48.31 27.76
CA LEU A 537 6.05 49.05 28.66
C LEU A 537 4.62 48.43 28.70
N SER A 538 3.87 48.81 29.75
CA SER A 538 2.44 48.61 30.12
C SER A 538 1.37 48.32 29.04
N GLY A 539 0.18 47.76 29.35
CA GLY A 539 -0.38 47.37 30.67
C GLY A 539 -1.93 47.26 30.71
N SER A 540 -2.53 47.38 31.91
CA SER A 540 -3.96 47.16 32.29
C SER A 540 -4.45 45.68 32.27
N ARG A 541 -5.05 45.06 33.32
CA ARG A 541 -5.36 45.34 34.75
C ARG A 541 -6.78 45.83 35.15
N SER A 542 -7.72 44.89 35.30
CA SER A 542 -8.79 44.86 36.34
C SER A 542 -9.56 43.52 36.26
N GLY A 543 -10.10 42.90 37.31
CA GLY A 543 -10.10 43.24 38.74
C GLY A 543 -10.56 42.04 39.61
N SER A 544 -10.72 42.27 40.92
CA SER A 544 -11.22 41.30 41.93
C SER A 544 -12.10 42.08 42.94
N PRO A 545 -12.86 41.49 43.90
CA PRO A 545 -12.23 40.85 45.08
C PRO A 545 -13.06 39.82 45.92
N LYS A 546 -12.41 39.23 46.96
CA LYS A 546 -12.96 38.85 48.30
C LYS A 546 -13.95 37.65 48.42
N GLU A 547 -14.03 36.82 49.48
CA GLU A 547 -13.22 36.41 50.69
C GLU A 547 -13.37 34.87 50.91
N VAL A 548 -12.94 34.11 51.96
CA VAL A 548 -12.33 34.39 53.28
C VAL A 548 -11.50 33.18 53.83
N ARG A 549 -10.93 33.36 55.04
CA ARG A 549 -10.30 32.44 56.04
C ARG A 549 -11.05 31.11 56.35
N SER A 550 -10.53 30.09 57.07
CA SER A 550 -9.23 29.81 57.74
C SER A 550 -9.03 28.30 58.04
N PRO A 551 -7.86 27.82 58.54
CA PRO A 551 -7.54 26.39 58.73
C PRO A 551 -7.41 25.89 60.19
N THR A 552 -7.61 24.57 60.40
CA THR A 552 -7.20 23.73 61.54
C THR A 552 -7.09 22.26 61.07
N GLY A 553 -6.29 21.35 61.63
CA GLY A 553 -5.35 21.38 62.75
C GLY A 553 -4.60 20.03 62.87
N SER A 554 -3.60 19.90 63.75
CA SER A 554 -2.63 18.77 63.74
C SER A 554 -2.55 17.97 65.05
N ALA A 555 -2.58 16.63 64.98
CA ALA A 555 -2.12 15.68 66.01
C ALA A 555 -2.12 14.21 65.47
N SER A 556 -1.55 13.21 66.17
CA SER A 556 -0.12 12.89 66.33
C SER A 556 0.10 11.70 67.29
N ARG A 557 0.74 10.59 66.86
CA ARG A 557 1.27 9.44 67.68
C ARG A 557 0.20 8.68 68.52
N MET A 558 0.23 7.36 68.78
CA MET A 558 1.26 6.38 69.15
C MET A 558 0.84 4.98 68.64
N SER A 559 1.64 3.94 68.36
CA SER A 559 3.01 3.52 68.72
C SER A 559 3.15 2.41 69.80
N THR A 560 2.61 1.21 69.52
CA THR A 560 3.09 -0.11 69.97
C THR A 560 2.69 -1.16 68.91
N GLY A 561 3.45 -2.21 68.59
CA GLY A 561 4.83 -2.56 68.98
C GLY A 561 5.02 -4.07 69.11
N ARG A 562 6.11 -4.63 68.54
CA ARG A 562 6.53 -6.06 68.56
C ARG A 562 5.68 -7.02 67.67
N ARG A 563 6.23 -8.09 67.09
CA ARG A 563 7.63 -8.48 66.71
C ARG A 563 7.57 -9.73 65.83
N ASP A 564 8.60 -9.92 64.99
CA ASP A 564 9.18 -11.22 64.54
C ASP A 564 8.23 -12.25 63.82
N SER A 565 8.63 -13.05 62.82
CA SER A 565 9.91 -13.19 62.10
C SER A 565 9.70 -13.69 60.65
N ARG A 566 10.70 -13.45 59.79
CA ARG A 566 10.96 -14.12 58.49
C ARG A 566 11.73 -15.45 58.74
N PRO A 567 11.92 -16.37 57.75
CA PRO A 567 11.75 -16.22 56.29
C PRO A 567 10.54 -17.02 55.73
N ALA A 568 10.52 -18.01 54.81
CA ALA A 568 11.53 -18.74 54.04
C ALA A 568 11.03 -19.34 52.70
N SER A 569 12.00 -19.89 51.98
CA SER A 569 12.01 -20.74 50.77
C SER A 569 11.46 -22.17 50.98
N ALA A 570 11.26 -23.03 49.97
CA ALA A 570 11.01 -22.93 48.52
C ALA A 570 10.95 -24.38 47.96
N ALA A 571 10.58 -24.57 46.68
CA ALA A 571 10.78 -25.81 45.89
C ALA A 571 10.01 -27.08 46.38
N SER A 572 9.79 -28.11 45.56
CA SER A 572 9.81 -28.22 44.09
C SER A 572 8.91 -29.38 43.62
N SER A 573 8.82 -29.52 42.29
CA SER A 573 8.16 -30.59 41.54
C SER A 573 8.51 -32.03 41.98
N LYS A 574 7.49 -32.91 41.95
CA LYS A 574 7.42 -34.21 41.22
C LYS A 574 6.15 -34.96 41.65
N SER A 575 5.15 -35.12 40.78
CA SER A 575 5.01 -36.19 39.77
C SER A 575 4.82 -37.61 40.35
N SER A 576 3.61 -38.14 40.24
CA SER A 576 3.38 -39.47 39.63
C SER A 576 1.89 -39.65 39.31
N ALA A 577 1.58 -40.52 38.33
CA ALA A 577 0.22 -40.89 37.98
C ALA A 577 -0.08 -42.34 38.40
N ARG A 578 -1.24 -42.56 39.03
CA ARG A 578 -1.96 -43.85 39.07
C ARG A 578 -3.42 -43.51 39.44
N SER A 579 -4.42 -43.65 38.57
CA SER A 579 -4.85 -44.76 37.72
C SER A 579 -5.59 -45.88 38.48
N MET A 580 -6.84 -46.08 38.04
CA MET A 580 -7.79 -47.18 38.26
C MET A 580 -8.62 -47.29 39.54
N LYS A 581 -9.93 -47.51 39.28
CA LYS A 581 -11.02 -48.07 40.10
C LYS A 581 -11.63 -47.13 41.15
N TYR A 582 -12.95 -47.05 41.30
CA TYR A 582 -14.04 -47.71 40.55
C TYR A 582 -14.77 -46.74 39.62
#